data_AF-A0A4Y2NDI4-F1
#
_entry.id   AF-A0A4Y2NDI4-F1
#
_cell.length_a   1.000
_cell.length_b   1.000
_cell.length_c   1.000
_cell.angle_alpha   90.00
_cell.angle_beta   90.00
_cell.angle_gamma   90.00
#
_symmetry.space_group_name_H-M   'P 1'
#
loop_
_entity.id
_entity.type
_entity.pdbx_description
1 polymer ?
#
loop_
_entity_poly.entity_id
_entity_poly.type
_entity_poly.pdbx_seq_one_letter_code
_entity_poly.pdbx_strand_id
1 'polypeptide(L)'
;MWLLNIGSGNIPEISGLPCDSIEIPQQMVVEENLIEAIYNENLDDLEVEQLAKRVILAPTNKKTLEMNRSIIAKLQDEPHTFYSSDSIISEDQNDLQKYAPEFLHDLTPSGMLSHALMLKKGVIVLLLRNLNPKQGLL
;
A
#
# COMPACT_ATOMS: atom_id res chain seq x y z
N MET A 1 5.52 9.65 24.38
CA MET A 1 4.66 9.29 23.22
C MET A 1 4.74 7.79 23.07
N TRP A 2 3.63 7.05 22.94
CA TRP A 2 3.65 5.57 23.02
C TRP A 2 4.60 4.91 21.99
N LEU A 3 4.54 5.31 20.71
CA LEU A 3 5.47 4.86 19.67
C LEU A 3 6.95 5.09 20.02
N LEU A 4 7.28 6.24 20.63
CA LEU A 4 8.64 6.53 21.08
C LEU A 4 9.06 5.61 22.25
N ASN A 5 8.11 5.23 23.13
CA ASN A 5 8.39 4.30 24.21
C ASN A 5 8.65 2.88 23.68
N ILE A 6 7.94 2.43 22.62
CA ILE A 6 8.27 1.18 21.91
C ILE A 6 9.71 1.25 21.39
N GLY A 7 10.03 2.26 20.57
CA GLY A 7 11.33 2.40 19.92
C GLY A 7 12.50 2.62 20.89
N SER A 8 12.23 3.03 22.14
CA SER A 8 13.24 3.19 23.19
C SER A 8 13.37 1.97 24.12
N GLY A 9 12.55 0.92 23.95
CA GLY A 9 12.52 -0.22 24.88
C GLY A 9 11.93 0.11 26.26
N ASN A 10 11.13 1.18 26.38
CA ASN A 10 10.59 1.69 27.65
C ASN A 10 9.19 1.13 27.97
N ILE A 11 8.73 0.09 27.28
CA ILE A 11 7.43 -0.55 27.53
C ILE A 11 7.66 -1.79 28.42
N PRO A 12 6.87 -1.98 29.49
CA PRO A 12 7.01 -3.14 30.37
C PRO A 12 6.61 -4.43 29.65
N GLU A 13 7.30 -5.53 29.97
CA GLU A 13 6.88 -6.87 29.56
C GLU A 13 5.52 -7.23 30.16
N ILE A 14 4.66 -7.84 29.34
CA ILE A 14 3.31 -8.23 29.76
C ILE A 14 3.36 -9.67 30.28
N SER A 15 3.12 -9.85 31.57
CA SER A 15 3.17 -11.17 32.23
C SER A 15 2.20 -12.15 31.58
N GLY A 16 2.72 -13.29 31.11
CA GLY A 16 1.94 -14.34 30.43
C GLY A 16 1.87 -14.21 28.91
N LEU A 17 2.48 -13.20 28.31
CA LEU A 17 2.67 -13.08 26.87
C LEU A 17 4.15 -13.25 26.47
N PRO A 18 4.44 -13.55 25.19
CA PRO A 18 5.80 -13.51 24.64
C PRO A 18 6.49 -12.14 24.84
N CYS A 19 7.81 -12.12 25.03
CA CYS A 19 8.60 -10.91 25.30
C CYS A 19 8.60 -9.86 24.16
N ASP A 20 8.16 -10.23 22.97
CA ASP A 20 7.94 -9.35 21.80
C ASP A 20 6.51 -8.79 21.70
N SER A 21 5.66 -9.07 22.70
CA SER A 21 4.28 -8.56 22.76
C SER A 21 4.20 -7.14 23.31
N ILE A 22 3.35 -6.31 22.70
CA ILE A 22 3.05 -4.94 23.14
C ILE A 22 1.54 -4.75 23.31
N GLU A 23 1.14 -3.94 24.30
CA GLU A 23 -0.24 -3.51 24.45
C GLU A 23 -0.47 -2.25 23.62
N ILE A 24 -1.39 -2.32 22.66
CA ILE A 24 -1.83 -1.16 21.87
C ILE A 24 -2.85 -0.38 22.70
N PRO A 25 -2.64 0.92 22.98
CA PRO A 25 -3.59 1.72 23.74
C PRO A 25 -4.94 1.80 23.03
N GLN A 26 -6.04 1.65 23.76
CA GLN A 26 -7.40 1.62 23.19
C GLN A 26 -7.72 2.86 22.33
N GLN A 27 -7.21 4.04 22.69
CA GLN A 27 -7.33 5.27 21.89
C GLN A 27 -6.55 5.28 20.56
N MET A 28 -5.80 4.21 20.26
CA MET A 28 -5.12 3.96 18.98
C MET A 28 -5.74 2.79 18.21
N VAL A 29 -6.78 2.16 18.76
CA VAL A 29 -7.54 1.08 18.12
C VAL A 29 -8.79 1.68 17.47
N VAL A 30 -9.08 1.22 16.25
CA VAL A 30 -10.33 1.50 15.53
C VAL A 30 -11.00 0.15 15.32
N GLU A 31 -12.20 -0.05 15.88
CA GLU A 31 -12.98 -1.29 15.71
C GLU A 31 -13.74 -1.32 14.38
N GLU A 32 -14.04 -0.15 13.83
CA GLU A 32 -14.72 0.03 12.54
C GLU A 32 -13.76 -0.01 11.34
N ASN A 33 -14.28 0.17 10.13
CA ASN A 33 -13.47 0.13 8.92
C ASN A 33 -12.48 1.31 8.89
N LEU A 34 -11.18 1.03 8.97
CA LEU A 34 -10.12 2.03 8.97
C LEU A 34 -10.15 2.98 7.75
N ILE A 35 -10.67 2.52 6.60
CA ILE A 35 -10.86 3.38 5.42
C ILE A 35 -11.97 4.40 5.67
N GLU A 36 -13.08 3.99 6.29
CA GLU A 36 -14.17 4.91 6.64
C GLU A 36 -13.75 5.85 7.77
N ALA A 37 -12.97 5.39 8.75
CA ALA A 37 -12.47 6.23 9.84
C ALA A 37 -11.50 7.33 9.36
N ILE A 38 -10.68 7.06 8.33
CA ILE A 38 -9.68 8.01 7.79
C ILE A 38 -10.20 8.81 6.59
N TYR A 39 -11.09 8.23 5.79
CA TYR A 39 -11.69 8.83 4.60
C TYR A 39 -13.22 8.82 4.74
N ASN A 40 -13.72 9.52 5.77
CA ASN A 40 -15.14 9.65 6.08
C ASN A 40 -15.88 10.64 5.19
N GLU A 41 -15.22 11.69 4.68
CA GLU A 41 -15.81 12.60 3.71
C GLU A 41 -15.84 12.01 2.30
N ASN A 42 -16.60 12.65 1.42
CA ASN A 42 -16.55 12.41 -0.01
C ASN A 42 -15.17 12.78 -0.57
N LEU A 43 -14.48 11.84 -1.23
CA LEU A 43 -13.14 12.07 -1.76
C LEU A 43 -13.12 13.11 -2.88
N ASP A 44 -14.20 13.24 -3.65
CA ASP A 44 -14.30 14.18 -4.75
C ASP A 44 -14.39 15.65 -4.29
N ASP A 45 -14.74 15.89 -3.01
CA ASP A 45 -14.87 17.23 -2.42
C ASP A 45 -13.61 17.69 -1.65
N LEU A 46 -12.59 16.83 -1.51
CA LEU A 46 -11.37 17.13 -0.74
C LEU A 46 -10.26 17.75 -1.61
N GLU A 47 -9.57 18.75 -1.05
CA GLU A 47 -8.37 19.31 -1.69
C GLU A 47 -7.20 18.31 -1.63
N VAL A 48 -6.29 18.38 -2.62
CA VAL A 48 -5.11 17.50 -2.71
C VAL A 48 -4.25 17.60 -1.45
N GLU A 49 -4.13 18.80 -0.89
CA GLU A 49 -3.42 19.12 0.36
C GLU A 49 -4.08 18.54 1.62
N GLN A 50 -5.36 18.15 1.55
CA GLN A 50 -6.07 17.44 2.63
C GLN A 50 -5.89 15.93 2.47
N LEU A 51 -6.00 15.42 1.25
CA LEU A 51 -5.76 14.01 0.92
C LEU A 51 -4.30 13.60 1.20
N ALA A 52 -3.32 14.44 0.84
CA ALA A 52 -1.89 14.17 1.02
C ALA A 52 -1.43 14.09 2.48
N LYS A 53 -2.27 14.52 3.44
CA LYS A 53 -2.03 14.39 4.89
C LYS A 53 -2.50 13.04 5.45
N ARG A 54 -3.18 12.22 4.64
CA ARG A 54 -3.76 10.93 5.03
C ARG A 54 -2.94 9.80 4.41
N VAL A 55 -2.50 8.86 5.23
CA VAL A 55 -1.79 7.66 4.78
C VAL A 55 -2.26 6.47 5.62
N ILE A 56 -2.42 5.32 4.97
CA ILE A 56 -2.65 4.05 5.63
C ILE A 56 -1.47 3.14 5.32
N LEU A 57 -0.88 2.57 6.38
CA LEU A 57 0.20 1.59 6.29
C LEU A 57 -0.37 0.23 6.67
N ALA A 58 -0.04 -0.81 5.89
CA ALA A 58 -0.42 -2.19 6.17
C ALA A 58 0.81 -3.11 6.15
N PRO A 59 0.81 -4.25 6.87
CA PRO A 59 2.00 -5.11 6.97
C PRO A 59 2.41 -5.81 5.67
N THR A 60 1.56 -5.84 4.64
CA THR A 60 1.84 -6.53 3.37
C THR A 60 1.35 -5.73 2.17
N ASN A 61 2.10 -5.80 1.06
CA ASN A 61 1.73 -5.18 -0.22
C ASN A 61 0.34 -5.60 -0.70
N LYS A 62 -0.01 -6.90 -0.54
CA LYS A 62 -1.36 -7.40 -0.86
C LYS A 62 -2.44 -6.63 -0.11
N LYS A 63 -2.26 -6.40 1.19
CA LYS A 63 -3.26 -5.69 1.98
C LYS A 63 -3.33 -4.21 1.60
N THR A 64 -2.18 -3.57 1.35
CA THR A 64 -2.13 -2.20 0.82
C THR A 64 -2.87 -2.08 -0.52
N LEU A 65 -2.68 -3.03 -1.45
CA LEU A 65 -3.37 -3.05 -2.75
C LEU A 65 -4.89 -3.24 -2.62
N GLU A 66 -5.35 -4.08 -1.69
CA GLU A 66 -6.78 -4.19 -1.37
C GLU A 66 -7.35 -2.86 -0.87
N MET A 67 -6.67 -2.20 0.06
CA MET A 67 -7.12 -0.93 0.64
C MET A 67 -7.07 0.21 -0.38
N ASN A 68 -6.02 0.30 -1.20
CA ASN A 68 -5.93 1.28 -2.28
C ASN A 68 -7.08 1.13 -3.29
N ARG A 69 -7.42 -0.10 -3.69
CA ARG A 69 -8.59 -0.35 -4.56
C ARG A 69 -9.89 0.11 -3.91
N SER A 70 -10.08 -0.15 -2.61
CA SER A 70 -11.26 0.30 -1.87
C SER A 70 -11.34 1.83 -1.76
N ILE A 71 -10.22 2.53 -1.55
CA ILE A 71 -10.18 4.01 -1.54
C ILE A 71 -10.50 4.55 -2.93
N ILE A 72 -9.88 4.01 -3.99
CA ILE A 72 -10.17 4.40 -5.38
C ILE A 72 -11.64 4.18 -5.72
N ALA A 73 -12.28 3.12 -5.23
CA ALA A 73 -13.69 2.86 -5.48
C ALA A 73 -14.64 3.94 -4.91
N LYS A 74 -14.19 4.80 -3.97
CA LYS A 74 -14.98 5.92 -3.42
C LYS A 74 -15.01 7.17 -4.31
N LEU A 75 -14.06 7.33 -5.24
CA LEU A 75 -14.06 8.43 -6.22
C LEU A 75 -15.11 8.18 -7.31
N GLN A 76 -15.79 9.22 -7.79
CA GLN A 76 -16.85 9.09 -8.80
C GLN A 76 -16.36 8.82 -10.23
N ASP A 77 -15.16 9.28 -10.60
CA ASP A 77 -14.62 9.15 -11.96
C ASP A 77 -14.49 7.67 -12.44
N GLU A 78 -14.53 7.42 -13.74
CA GLU A 78 -14.42 6.07 -14.31
C GLU A 78 -12.99 5.49 -14.11
N PRO A 79 -12.82 4.23 -13.66
CA PRO A 79 -11.50 3.64 -13.51
C PRO A 79 -10.85 3.30 -14.86
N HIS A 80 -9.55 3.57 -14.96
CA HIS A 80 -8.71 3.08 -16.05
C HIS A 80 -7.65 2.12 -15.49
N THR A 81 -7.50 0.95 -16.11
CA THR A 81 -6.51 -0.05 -15.68
C THR A 81 -5.39 -0.16 -16.71
N PHE A 82 -4.17 0.16 -16.28
CA PHE A 82 -2.96 -0.10 -17.02
C PHE A 82 -2.43 -1.48 -16.65
N TYR A 83 -2.04 -2.27 -17.65
CA TYR A 83 -1.48 -3.62 -17.45
C TYR A 83 0.03 -3.60 -17.72
N SER A 84 0.81 -4.29 -16.90
CA SER A 84 2.25 -4.52 -17.18
C SER A 84 2.42 -5.47 -18.37
N SER A 85 3.60 -5.37 -18.99
CA SER A 85 4.02 -6.24 -20.09
C SER A 85 5.23 -7.06 -19.62
N ASP A 86 4.98 -8.04 -18.77
CA ASP A 86 6.03 -8.81 -18.11
C ASP A 86 6.58 -9.92 -19.00
N SER A 87 7.89 -10.18 -18.88
CA SER A 87 8.58 -11.23 -19.63
C SER A 87 9.75 -11.78 -18.81
N ILE A 88 10.03 -13.06 -19.00
CA ILE A 88 11.15 -13.75 -18.34
C ILE A 88 12.38 -13.66 -19.23
N ILE A 89 13.52 -13.33 -18.60
CA ILE A 89 14.84 -13.45 -19.20
C ILE A 89 15.55 -14.56 -18.42
N SER A 90 15.69 -15.74 -19.02
CA SER A 90 16.45 -16.88 -18.47
C SER A 90 17.34 -17.49 -19.56
N GLU A 91 18.47 -18.05 -19.15
CA GLU A 91 19.36 -18.85 -20.01
C GLU A 91 18.86 -20.29 -20.15
N ASP A 92 18.00 -20.77 -19.23
CA ASP A 92 17.35 -22.08 -19.33
C ASP A 92 16.05 -21.98 -20.13
N GLN A 93 15.99 -22.66 -21.28
CA GLN A 93 14.80 -22.71 -22.12
C GLN A 93 13.61 -23.41 -21.45
N ASN A 94 13.82 -24.20 -20.40
CA ASN A 94 12.75 -24.83 -19.64
C ASN A 94 11.99 -23.83 -18.77
N ASP A 95 12.62 -22.75 -18.30
CA ASP A 95 11.95 -21.73 -17.47
C ASP A 95 10.82 -21.04 -18.23
N LEU A 96 11.00 -20.80 -19.54
CA LEU A 96 9.99 -20.21 -20.43
C LEU A 96 8.73 -21.08 -20.59
N GLN A 97 8.83 -22.40 -20.32
CA GLN A 97 7.67 -23.31 -20.31
C GLN A 97 7.11 -23.51 -18.89
N LYS A 98 7.88 -23.16 -17.85
CA LYS A 98 7.59 -23.46 -16.45
C LYS A 98 6.83 -22.34 -15.74
N TYR A 99 7.04 -21.10 -16.15
CA TYR A 99 6.38 -19.92 -15.59
C TYR A 99 5.42 -19.32 -16.64
N ALA A 100 4.14 -19.66 -16.52
CA ALA A 100 3.10 -19.11 -17.38
C ALA A 100 2.89 -17.59 -17.11
N PRO A 101 2.39 -16.79 -18.08
CA PRO A 101 2.15 -15.36 -17.88
C PRO A 101 1.27 -15.05 -16.67
N GLU A 102 0.26 -15.88 -16.41
CA GLU A 102 -0.66 -15.75 -15.27
C GLU A 102 0.08 -15.81 -13.93
N PHE A 103 1.12 -16.66 -13.82
CA PHE A 103 1.96 -16.72 -12.62
C PHE A 103 2.75 -15.42 -12.42
N LEU A 104 3.23 -14.80 -13.50
CA LEU A 104 3.92 -13.50 -13.42
C LEU A 104 2.98 -12.39 -12.97
N HIS A 105 1.73 -12.39 -13.46
CA HIS A 105 0.74 -11.37 -13.14
C HIS A 105 0.33 -11.35 -11.65
N ASP A 106 0.44 -12.48 -10.96
CA ASP A 106 0.17 -12.63 -9.52
C ASP A 106 1.35 -12.21 -8.62
N LEU A 107 2.56 -11.96 -9.18
CA LEU A 107 3.73 -11.56 -8.40
C LEU A 107 3.60 -10.12 -7.89
N THR A 108 3.81 -9.93 -6.59
CA THR A 108 3.85 -8.60 -5.93
C THR A 108 5.14 -8.38 -5.12
N PRO A 109 6.34 -8.55 -5.74
CA PRO A 109 7.60 -8.42 -5.03
C PRO A 109 7.84 -6.96 -4.60
N SER A 110 8.67 -6.79 -3.56
CA SER A 110 8.98 -5.45 -3.04
C SER A 110 9.64 -4.58 -4.11
N GLY A 111 9.16 -3.34 -4.25
CA GLY A 111 9.68 -2.39 -5.25
C GLY A 111 9.14 -2.55 -6.68
N MET A 112 8.18 -3.46 -6.91
CA MET A 112 7.42 -3.54 -8.17
C MET A 112 5.95 -3.18 -7.96
N LEU A 113 5.33 -2.64 -9.01
CA LEU A 113 3.88 -2.45 -9.09
C LEU A 113 3.21 -3.80 -9.38
N SER A 114 1.95 -3.95 -8.98
CA SER A 114 1.12 -5.09 -9.43
C SER A 114 0.84 -5.01 -10.92
N HIS A 115 0.67 -6.17 -11.56
CA HIS A 115 0.38 -6.27 -13.00
C HIS A 115 -0.75 -5.35 -13.46
N ALA A 116 -1.86 -5.30 -12.71
CA ALA A 116 -2.93 -4.33 -12.94
C ALA A 116 -2.74 -3.10 -12.03
N LEU A 117 -2.55 -1.93 -12.66
CA LEU A 117 -2.57 -0.61 -12.02
C LEU A 117 -3.87 0.11 -12.40
N MET A 118 -4.87 0.01 -11.51
CA MET A 118 -6.14 0.72 -11.63
C MET A 118 -6.01 2.13 -11.05
N LEU A 119 -6.40 3.15 -11.81
CA LEU A 119 -6.38 4.56 -11.42
C LEU A 119 -7.73 5.22 -11.75
N LYS A 120 -8.06 6.26 -10.99
CA LYS A 120 -9.12 7.22 -11.31
C LYS A 120 -8.54 8.63 -11.25
N LYS A 121 -9.15 9.59 -11.94
CA LYS A 121 -8.82 11.00 -11.76
C LYS A 121 -9.12 11.40 -10.31
N GLY A 122 -8.30 12.31 -9.75
CA GLY A 122 -8.34 12.69 -8.34
C GLY A 122 -7.51 11.80 -7.38
N VAL A 123 -7.04 10.62 -7.81
CA VAL A 123 -6.22 9.76 -6.94
C VAL A 123 -4.80 10.31 -6.72
N ILE A 124 -4.28 10.20 -5.50
CA ILE A 124 -2.87 10.42 -5.20
C ILE A 124 -2.06 9.19 -5.63
N VAL A 125 -0.94 9.42 -6.33
CA VAL A 125 0.01 8.39 -6.74
C VAL A 125 1.38 8.67 -6.12
N LEU A 126 2.09 7.60 -5.74
CA LEU A 126 3.48 7.65 -5.32
C LEU A 126 4.37 7.16 -6.46
N LEU A 127 5.38 7.94 -6.84
CA LEU A 127 6.40 7.50 -7.79
C LEU A 127 7.35 6.52 -7.10
N LEU A 128 7.51 5.33 -7.68
CA LEU A 128 8.45 4.30 -7.19
C LEU A 128 9.84 4.39 -7.85
N ARG A 129 10.02 5.23 -8.87
CA ARG A 129 11.27 5.41 -9.61
C ARG A 129 11.40 6.84 -10.11
N ASN A 130 12.52 7.48 -9.78
CA ASN A 130 12.90 8.80 -10.24
C ASN A 130 12.84 8.91 -11.78
N LEU A 131 11.85 9.66 -12.29
CA LEU A 131 11.67 9.87 -13.73
C LEU A 131 12.69 10.87 -14.30
N ASN A 132 13.10 11.87 -13.52
CA ASN A 132 14.16 12.79 -13.92
C ASN A 132 14.97 13.30 -12.70
N PRO A 133 16.05 12.59 -12.32
CA PRO A 133 16.94 13.01 -11.23
C PRO A 133 17.53 14.41 -11.38
N LYS A 134 17.66 14.92 -12.62
CA LYS A 134 18.22 16.26 -12.89
C LYS A 134 17.24 17.40 -12.65
N GLN A 135 15.94 17.11 -12.56
CA GLN A 135 14.87 18.10 -12.32
C GLN A 135 14.21 17.94 -10.94
N GLY A 136 14.72 17.06 -10.07
CA GLY A 136 14.13 16.80 -8.76
C GLY A 136 12.83 15.99 -8.80
N LEU A 137 12.51 15.37 -9.94
CA LEU A 137 11.42 14.39 -10.06
C LEU A 137 11.90 13.04 -9.53
N LEU A 138 11.53 12.79 -8.27
CA LEU A 138 11.57 11.51 -7.55
C LEU A 138 10.25 10.76 -7.81
#